data_AF-A0A6A7FRC4-F1
#
_entry.id   AF-A0A6A7FRC4-F1
#
_cell.length_a   1.000
_cell.length_b   1.000
_cell.length_c   1.000
_cell.angle_alpha   90.00
_cell.angle_beta   90.00
_cell.angle_gamma   90.00
#
_symmetry.space_group_name_H-M   'P 1'
#
loop_
_entity.id
_entity.type
_entity.pdbx_description
1 polymer ?
#
loop_
_entity_poly.entity_id
_entity_poly.type
_entity_poly.pdbx_seq_one_letter_code
_entity_poly.pdbx_strand_id
1 'polypeptide(L)'
;MDFGMDLQACITLFEQPLGLLSILEEESMFPKATDKSFSEKLNANHLGKSPNFIKPKPPKPGCVEAHFAIVHYAGTVAYNLTGWLEKNKDPLNDTLVDLFKKGTNELTITIFCDHQGQSGGDASGGKGGKRAKGSAFQTVSGMYKEQL
;
A
#
# COMPACT_ATOMS: atom_id res chain seq x y z
N MET A 1 -34.30 10.52 -3.55
CA MET A 1 -33.23 9.50 -3.53
C MET A 1 -31.99 10.15 -4.08
N ASP A 2 -30.97 10.32 -3.25
CA ASP A 2 -29.67 10.82 -3.70
C ASP A 2 -28.80 9.61 -4.06
N PHE A 3 -28.59 9.36 -5.35
CA PHE A 3 -27.81 8.23 -5.86
C PHE A 3 -26.31 8.35 -5.49
N GLY A 4 -25.83 9.53 -5.08
CA GLY A 4 -24.44 9.74 -4.66
C GLY A 4 -24.15 9.25 -3.24
N MET A 5 -25.15 9.23 -2.35
CA MET A 5 -24.95 8.90 -0.93
C MET A 5 -24.55 7.44 -0.70
N ASP A 6 -25.01 6.50 -1.53
CA ASP A 6 -24.70 5.08 -1.37
C ASP A 6 -23.24 4.73 -1.75
N LEU A 7 -22.62 5.54 -2.60
CA LEU A 7 -21.21 5.40 -3.00
C LEU A 7 -20.26 5.90 -1.92
N GLN A 8 -20.68 6.95 -1.20
CA GLN A 8 -19.85 7.61 -0.20
C GLN A 8 -19.45 6.67 0.94
N ALA A 9 -20.32 5.74 1.34
CA ALA A 9 -20.00 4.76 2.40
C ALA A 9 -18.81 3.86 2.03
N CYS A 10 -18.72 3.46 0.74
CA CYS A 10 -17.60 2.68 0.24
C CYS A 10 -16.32 3.52 0.15
N ILE A 11 -16.39 4.77 -0.30
CA ILE A 11 -15.23 5.66 -0.38
C ILE A 11 -14.67 5.92 1.02
N THR A 12 -15.55 6.27 1.97
CA THR A 12 -15.20 6.49 3.37
C THR A 12 -14.52 5.27 3.98
N LEU A 13 -14.94 4.04 3.65
CA LEU A 13 -14.28 2.82 4.12
C LEU A 13 -12.78 2.75 3.75
N PHE A 14 -12.40 3.23 2.57
CA PHE A 14 -11.01 3.20 2.12
C PHE A 14 -10.18 4.37 2.67
N GLU A 15 -10.74 5.58 2.67
CA GLU A 15 -9.97 6.82 2.84
C GLU A 15 -9.98 7.39 4.26
N GLN A 16 -11.02 7.08 5.05
CA GLN A 16 -11.17 7.65 6.39
C GLN A 16 -9.97 7.32 7.29
N PRO A 17 -9.74 8.10 8.36
CA PRO A 17 -8.80 7.71 9.41
C PRO A 17 -9.14 6.31 9.95
N LEU A 18 -8.15 5.43 10.04
CA LEU A 18 -8.34 3.99 10.34
C LEU A 18 -9.22 3.23 9.32
N GLY A 19 -9.33 3.77 8.10
CA GLY A 19 -9.85 3.07 6.93
C GLY A 19 -8.85 2.06 6.39
N LEU A 20 -9.26 1.35 5.34
CA LEU A 20 -8.48 0.25 4.78
C LEU A 20 -7.05 0.68 4.38
N LEU A 21 -6.91 1.82 3.70
CA LEU A 21 -5.60 2.29 3.23
C LEU A 21 -4.71 2.74 4.38
N SER A 22 -5.26 3.38 5.41
CA SER A 22 -4.50 3.80 6.59
C SER A 22 -3.99 2.59 7.40
N ILE A 23 -4.83 1.56 7.59
CA ILE A 23 -4.39 0.33 8.27
C ILE A 23 -3.31 -0.38 7.45
N LEU A 24 -3.44 -0.38 6.11
CA LEU A 24 -2.43 -0.95 5.21
C LEU A 24 -1.08 -0.22 5.34
N GLU A 25 -1.10 1.11 5.37
CA GLU A 25 0.11 1.93 5.56
C GLU A 25 0.79 1.63 6.91
N GLU A 26 0.02 1.64 8.00
CA GLU A 26 0.52 1.36 9.34
C GLU A 26 1.14 -0.04 9.46
N GLU A 27 0.46 -1.07 8.95
CA GLU A 27 0.99 -2.45 8.98
C GLU A 27 2.20 -2.62 8.05
N SER A 28 2.24 -1.94 6.90
CA SER A 28 3.41 -1.97 6.01
C SER A 28 4.67 -1.37 6.66
N MET A 29 4.53 -0.43 7.59
CA MET A 29 5.65 0.15 8.33
C MET A 29 6.13 -0.71 9.50
N PHE A 30 5.31 -1.66 9.99
CA PHE A 30 5.66 -2.45 11.17
C PHE A 30 6.46 -3.71 10.79
N PRO A 31 7.72 -3.87 11.26
CA PRO A 31 8.61 -4.93 10.77
C PRO A 31 8.11 -6.37 11.02
N LYS A 32 7.24 -6.56 12.01
CA LYS A 32 6.70 -7.87 12.40
C LYS A 32 5.25 -8.07 11.96
N ALA A 33 4.66 -7.12 11.24
CA ALA A 33 3.32 -7.28 10.70
C ALA A 33 3.31 -8.35 9.60
N THR A 34 2.17 -9.02 9.46
CA THR A 34 1.92 -10.07 8.48
C THR A 34 0.58 -9.81 7.82
N ASP A 35 0.33 -10.39 6.65
CA ASP A 35 -0.99 -10.27 6.02
C ASP A 35 -2.13 -10.79 6.93
N LYS A 36 -1.79 -11.72 7.85
CA LYS A 36 -2.70 -12.20 8.89
C LYS A 36 -3.02 -11.12 9.93
N SER A 37 -2.02 -10.44 10.49
CA SER A 37 -2.26 -9.34 11.45
C SER A 37 -3.01 -8.18 10.80
N PHE A 38 -2.71 -7.90 9.52
CA PHE A 38 -3.46 -6.93 8.72
C PHE A 38 -4.94 -7.33 8.56
N SER A 39 -5.21 -8.59 8.19
CA SER A 39 -6.58 -9.12 8.09
C SER A 39 -7.33 -9.04 9.43
N GLU A 40 -6.68 -9.38 10.54
CA GLU A 40 -7.26 -9.30 11.89
C GLU A 40 -7.63 -7.85 12.25
N LYS A 41 -6.74 -6.89 11.97
CA LYS A 41 -7.01 -5.46 12.18
C LYS A 41 -8.15 -4.94 11.31
N LEU A 42 -8.22 -5.31 10.03
CA LEU A 42 -9.34 -4.93 9.16
C LEU A 42 -10.68 -5.46 9.69
N ASN A 43 -10.72 -6.74 10.10
CA ASN A 43 -11.91 -7.33 10.67
C ASN A 43 -12.32 -6.64 11.98
N ALA A 44 -11.37 -6.34 12.88
CA ALA A 44 -11.67 -5.66 14.14
C ALA A 44 -12.24 -4.23 13.95
N ASN A 45 -11.79 -3.53 12.91
CA ASN A 45 -12.20 -2.14 12.64
C ASN A 45 -13.47 -2.04 11.79
N HIS A 46 -13.72 -2.97 10.86
CA HIS A 46 -14.79 -2.80 9.87
C HIS A 46 -15.87 -3.89 9.89
N LEU A 47 -15.57 -5.11 10.33
CA LEU A 47 -16.54 -6.20 10.26
C LEU A 47 -17.72 -5.91 11.21
N GLY A 48 -18.93 -5.85 10.65
CA GLY A 48 -20.15 -5.53 11.39
C GLY A 48 -20.33 -4.05 11.77
N LYS A 49 -19.33 -3.20 11.48
CA LYS A 49 -19.36 -1.75 11.71
C LYS A 49 -19.54 -0.97 10.41
N SER A 50 -18.93 -1.46 9.33
CA SER A 50 -19.00 -0.85 8.00
C SER A 50 -19.90 -1.69 7.09
N PRO A 51 -20.98 -1.13 6.52
CA PRO A 51 -21.95 -1.90 5.73
C PRO A 51 -21.35 -2.50 4.46
N ASN A 52 -20.32 -1.87 3.90
CA ASN A 52 -19.64 -2.33 2.69
C ASN A 52 -18.56 -3.38 2.96
N PHE A 53 -18.21 -3.70 4.22
CA PHE A 53 -17.17 -4.68 4.56
C PHE A 53 -17.81 -5.97 5.08
N ILE A 54 -17.64 -7.07 4.34
CA ILE A 54 -18.28 -8.35 4.68
C ILE A 54 -17.28 -9.52 4.65
N LYS A 55 -17.69 -10.63 5.24
CA LYS A 55 -16.96 -11.90 5.08
C LYS A 55 -17.08 -12.37 3.62
N PRO A 56 -16.00 -12.93 3.05
CA PRO A 56 -16.02 -13.43 1.70
C PRO A 56 -16.93 -14.67 1.63
N LYS A 57 -17.55 -14.87 0.47
CA LYS A 57 -18.26 -16.13 0.20
C LYS A 57 -17.23 -17.27 0.06
N PRO A 58 -17.61 -18.52 0.37
CA PRO A 58 -16.73 -19.67 0.18
C PRO A 58 -16.15 -19.69 -1.24
N PRO A 59 -14.85 -19.99 -1.41
CA PRO A 59 -14.23 -20.00 -2.72
C PRO A 59 -14.87 -21.05 -3.61
N LYS A 60 -15.03 -20.72 -4.89
CA LYS A 60 -15.37 -21.73 -5.90
C LYS A 60 -14.19 -22.70 -6.06
N PRO A 61 -14.44 -23.96 -6.48
CA PRO A 61 -13.36 -24.90 -6.75
C PRO A 61 -12.31 -24.30 -7.70
N GLY A 62 -11.04 -24.33 -7.30
CA GLY A 62 -9.92 -23.77 -8.07
C GLY A 62 -9.65 -22.27 -7.86
N CYS A 63 -10.45 -21.56 -7.07
CA CYS A 63 -10.18 -20.17 -6.69
C CYS A 63 -9.43 -20.09 -5.36
N VAL A 64 -8.50 -19.12 -5.26
CA VAL A 64 -7.76 -18.83 -4.03
C VAL A 64 -8.72 -18.29 -2.97
N GLU A 65 -8.52 -18.68 -1.72
CA GLU A 65 -9.33 -18.22 -0.59
C GLU A 65 -9.16 -16.71 -0.38
N ALA A 66 -10.30 -16.01 -0.28
CA ALA A 66 -10.34 -14.58 0.02
C ALA A 66 -10.41 -14.36 1.53
N HIS A 67 -9.91 -13.20 1.98
CA HIS A 67 -9.85 -12.84 3.40
C HIS A 67 -11.02 -11.93 3.80
N PHE A 68 -11.44 -11.05 2.89
CA PHE A 68 -12.60 -10.16 3.06
C PHE A 68 -13.27 -9.91 1.71
N ALA A 69 -14.45 -9.31 1.72
CA ALA A 69 -15.08 -8.82 0.51
C ALA A 69 -15.66 -7.42 0.72
N ILE A 70 -15.63 -6.62 -0.35
CA ILE A 70 -16.21 -5.28 -0.36
C ILE A 70 -17.47 -5.28 -1.23
N VAL A 71 -18.52 -4.63 -0.75
CA VAL A 71 -19.72 -4.34 -1.53
C VAL A 71 -19.56 -2.95 -2.13
N HIS A 72 -19.29 -2.90 -3.43
CA HIS A 72 -19.25 -1.67 -4.23
C HIS A 72 -20.49 -1.61 -5.15
N TYR A 73 -20.74 -0.46 -5.75
CA TYR A 73 -21.98 -0.24 -6.53
C TYR A 73 -22.17 -1.26 -7.68
N ALA A 74 -21.07 -1.72 -8.29
CA ALA A 74 -21.09 -2.69 -9.38
C ALA A 74 -21.23 -4.15 -8.92
N GLY A 75 -21.14 -4.44 -7.62
CA GLY A 75 -21.24 -5.80 -7.08
C GLY A 75 -20.36 -6.05 -5.86
N THR A 76 -20.08 -7.31 -5.56
CA THR A 76 -19.20 -7.70 -4.45
C THR A 76 -17.90 -8.30 -4.98
N VAL A 77 -16.74 -7.76 -4.58
CA VAL A 77 -15.42 -8.34 -4.90
C VAL A 77 -14.84 -8.94 -3.63
N ALA A 78 -14.38 -10.19 -3.76
CA ALA A 78 -13.64 -10.88 -2.72
C ALA A 78 -12.13 -10.65 -2.94
N TYR A 79 -11.44 -10.21 -1.89
CA TYR A 79 -10.03 -9.86 -1.95
C TYR A 79 -9.18 -10.89 -1.21
N ASN A 80 -8.10 -11.31 -1.86
CA ASN A 80 -7.04 -12.09 -1.24
C ASN A 80 -5.91 -11.13 -0.80
N LEU A 81 -5.54 -11.20 0.47
CA LEU A 81 -4.55 -10.31 1.10
C LEU A 81 -3.12 -10.80 0.97
N THR A 82 -2.88 -11.99 0.40
CA THR A 82 -1.56 -12.59 0.36
C THR A 82 -0.58 -11.70 -0.41
N GLY A 83 0.52 -11.36 0.25
CA GLY A 83 1.58 -10.49 -0.25
C GLY A 83 1.22 -9.01 -0.33
N TRP A 84 0.11 -8.55 0.25
CA TRP A 84 -0.27 -7.13 0.17
C TRP A 84 0.71 -6.24 0.90
N LEU A 85 1.14 -6.61 2.11
CA LEU A 85 2.11 -5.81 2.84
C LEU A 85 3.40 -5.66 2.06
N GLU A 86 3.90 -6.75 1.46
CA GLU A 86 5.13 -6.74 0.67
C GLU A 86 5.00 -5.91 -0.60
N LYS A 87 3.91 -6.10 -1.37
CA LYS A 87 3.65 -5.29 -2.57
C LYS A 87 3.53 -3.80 -2.26
N ASN A 88 3.02 -3.45 -1.07
CA ASN A 88 2.88 -2.06 -0.67
C ASN A 88 4.18 -1.44 -0.14
N LYS A 89 5.14 -2.28 0.28
CA LYS A 89 6.49 -1.87 0.68
C LYS A 89 7.41 -1.63 -0.52
N ASP A 90 7.11 -2.25 -1.67
CA ASP A 90 7.91 -2.21 -2.90
C ASP A 90 9.42 -2.45 -2.68
N PRO A 91 9.80 -3.61 -2.13
CA PRO A 91 11.18 -3.89 -1.76
C PRO A 91 12.06 -4.05 -3.00
N LEU A 92 12.98 -3.11 -3.21
CA LEU A 92 14.08 -3.28 -4.14
C LEU A 92 15.34 -3.77 -3.42
N ASN A 93 16.19 -4.50 -4.15
CA ASN A 93 17.49 -4.89 -3.62
C ASN A 93 18.42 -3.66 -3.60
N ASP A 94 18.73 -3.21 -2.39
CA ASP A 94 19.56 -2.03 -2.13
C ASP A 94 20.93 -2.05 -2.83
N THR A 95 21.56 -3.22 -2.96
CA THR A 95 22.86 -3.37 -3.64
C THR A 95 22.73 -3.20 -5.15
N LEU A 96 21.64 -3.68 -5.74
CA LEU A 96 21.37 -3.48 -7.18
C LEU A 96 21.02 -2.02 -7.48
N VAL A 97 20.26 -1.37 -6.61
CA VAL A 97 19.98 0.07 -6.71
C VAL A 97 21.29 0.87 -6.70
N ASP A 98 22.21 0.56 -5.79
CA ASP A 98 23.52 1.22 -5.73
C ASP A 98 24.38 0.95 -6.98
N LEU A 99 24.33 -0.27 -7.52
CA LEU A 99 25.02 -0.61 -8.78
C LEU A 99 24.50 0.24 -9.94
N PHE A 100 23.18 0.44 -10.04
CA PHE A 100 22.56 1.27 -11.07
C PHE A 100 22.92 2.75 -10.91
N LYS A 101 23.03 3.24 -9.68
CA LYS A 101 23.43 4.64 -9.38
C LYS A 101 24.91 4.91 -9.69
N LYS A 102 25.77 3.90 -9.60
CA LYS A 102 27.22 3.98 -9.84
C LYS A 102 27.63 3.42 -11.20
N GLY A 103 26.66 3.03 -12.04
CA GLY A 103 26.89 2.48 -13.36
C GLY A 103 27.40 3.52 -14.37
N THR A 104 27.58 3.09 -15.62
CA THR A 104 28.05 3.96 -16.71
C THR A 104 26.93 4.45 -17.64
N ASN A 105 25.71 3.93 -17.47
CA ASN A 105 24.55 4.33 -18.28
C ASN A 105 23.84 5.54 -17.65
N GLU A 106 23.90 6.69 -18.32
CA GLU A 106 23.34 7.95 -17.82
C GLU A 106 21.82 7.91 -17.56
N LEU A 107 21.06 7.20 -18.41
CA LEU A 107 19.62 7.05 -18.23
C LEU A 107 19.30 6.25 -16.97
N THR A 108 20.00 5.13 -16.76
CA THR A 108 19.83 4.31 -15.56
C THR A 108 20.16 5.08 -14.29
N ILE A 109 21.25 5.85 -14.28
CA ILE A 109 21.63 6.67 -13.13
C ILE A 109 20.54 7.72 -12.83
N THR A 110 19.99 8.34 -13.87
CA THR A 110 18.94 9.36 -13.73
C THR A 110 17.64 8.77 -13.16
N ILE A 111 17.25 7.57 -13.58
CA ILE A 111 16.02 6.90 -13.08
C ILE A 111 16.15 6.53 -11.59
N PHE A 112 17.32 6.04 -11.16
CA PHE A 112 17.51 5.54 -9.79
C PHE A 112 18.11 6.57 -8.81
N CYS A 113 18.34 7.81 -9.24
CA CYS A 113 19.01 8.82 -8.41
C CYS A 113 18.27 9.08 -7.08
N ASP A 114 16.93 9.07 -7.15
CA ASP A 114 16.06 9.38 -6.02
C ASP A 114 15.76 8.18 -5.11
N HIS A 115 15.99 6.94 -5.59
CA HIS A 115 15.74 5.72 -4.82
C HIS A 115 16.74 5.55 -3.67
N GLN A 116 16.25 5.04 -2.54
CA GLN A 116 17.07 4.72 -1.37
C GLN A 116 17.84 3.44 -1.65
N GLY A 117 19.16 3.53 -1.76
CA GLY A 117 20.04 2.37 -1.88
C GLY A 117 20.67 2.02 -0.53
N GLN A 118 21.58 1.04 -0.53
CA GLN A 118 22.26 0.57 0.68
C GLN A 118 23.19 1.64 1.25
N SER A 119 23.82 2.39 0.35
CA SER A 119 24.63 3.55 0.65
C SER A 119 23.70 4.71 1.01
N GLY A 120 23.33 4.83 2.29
CA GLY A 120 22.68 6.03 2.83
C GLY A 120 23.41 7.27 2.30
N GLY A 121 22.66 8.13 1.60
CA GLY A 121 23.19 9.02 0.57
C GLY A 121 24.51 9.73 0.88
N ASP A 122 25.56 9.35 0.14
CA ASP A 122 26.82 10.10 0.02
C ASP A 122 27.29 10.12 -1.45
N ALA A 123 26.37 10.51 -2.35
CA ALA A 123 26.73 10.90 -3.72
C ALA A 123 26.31 12.35 -3.95
N SER A 124 27.19 13.27 -3.54
CA SER A 124 27.49 14.56 -4.16
C SER A 124 26.38 15.33 -4.91
N GLY A 125 25.99 16.49 -4.37
CA GLY A 125 26.13 17.75 -5.13
C GLY A 125 25.05 18.18 -6.13
N GLY A 126 23.82 17.65 -6.10
CA GLY A 126 22.71 18.15 -6.94
C GLY A 126 21.79 19.14 -6.21
N LYS A 127 21.73 20.40 -6.66
CA LYS A 127 20.71 21.38 -6.24
C LYS A 127 19.31 20.88 -6.62
N GLY A 128 18.54 20.37 -5.67
CA GLY A 128 17.13 20.04 -5.89
C GLY A 128 16.44 19.53 -4.62
N GLY A 129 15.64 20.38 -3.99
CA GLY A 129 14.66 20.00 -2.98
C GLY A 129 15.21 19.70 -1.58
N LYS A 130 14.71 20.43 -0.57
CA LYS A 130 14.89 20.10 0.85
C LYS A 130 14.41 18.66 1.11
N ARG A 131 15.33 17.69 1.14
CA ARG A 131 15.01 16.36 1.69
C ARG A 131 15.07 16.44 3.20
N ALA A 132 13.89 16.41 3.81
CA ALA A 132 13.75 16.36 5.26
C ALA A 132 14.52 15.15 5.81
N LYS A 133 15.28 15.42 6.86
CA LYS A 133 15.98 14.44 7.68
C LYS A 133 14.94 13.53 8.32
N GLY A 134 14.67 12.40 7.68
CA GLY A 134 13.61 11.48 8.06
C GLY A 134 12.87 11.04 6.80
N SER A 135 13.49 10.17 5.99
CA SER A 135 12.73 9.43 5.03
C SER A 135 11.82 8.48 5.80
N ALA A 136 10.60 8.93 6.08
CA ALA A 136 9.54 8.02 6.46
C ALA A 136 9.45 6.95 5.37
N PHE A 137 9.30 5.70 5.80
CA PHE A 137 9.05 4.58 4.91
C PHE A 137 7.85 4.93 4.01
N GLN A 138 8.10 5.22 2.73
CA GLN A 138 7.06 5.65 1.81
C GLN A 138 6.42 4.42 1.19
N THR A 139 5.12 4.24 1.41
CA THR A 139 4.37 3.12 0.85
C THR A 139 3.80 3.49 -0.52
N VAL A 140 3.59 2.48 -1.36
CA VAL A 140 2.98 2.66 -2.69
C VAL A 140 1.57 3.26 -2.55
N SER A 141 0.77 2.76 -1.61
CA SER A 141 -0.57 3.30 -1.34
C SER A 141 -0.54 4.77 -0.92
N GLY A 142 0.42 5.17 -0.09
CA GLY A 142 0.57 6.57 0.35
C GLY A 142 0.91 7.50 -0.81
N MET A 143 1.81 7.08 -1.71
CA MET A 143 2.15 7.84 -2.92
C MET A 143 0.93 8.12 -3.80
N TYR A 144 0.13 7.10 -4.06
CA TYR A 144 -1.06 7.25 -4.90
C TYR A 144 -2.14 8.08 -4.20
N LYS A 145 -2.28 7.96 -2.87
CA LYS A 145 -3.23 8.76 -2.10
C LYS A 145 -2.90 10.25 -2.15
N GLU A 146 -1.63 10.64 -2.16
CA GLU A 146 -1.21 12.04 -2.29
C GLU A 146 -1.50 12.65 -3.68
N GLN A 147 -1.72 11.81 -4.71
CA GLN A 147 -1.97 12.24 -6.09
C GLN A 147 -3.47 12.37 -6.43
N LEU A 148 -4.35 11.84 -5.57
CA LEU A 148 -5.81 11.88 -5.73
C LEU A 148 -6.41 13.15 -5.15
#